data_AF-A0A9E2I230-F1
#
_entry.id   AF-A0A9E2I230-F1
#
_cell.length_a   1.000
_cell.length_b   1.000
_cell.length_c   1.000
_cell.angle_alpha   90.00
_cell.angle_beta   90.00
_cell.angle_gamma   90.00
#
_symmetry.space_group_name_H-M   'P 1'
#
loop_
_entity.id
_entity.type
_entity.pdbx_description
1 polymer ?
#
loop_
_entity_poly.entity_id
_entity_poly.type
_entity_poly.pdbx_seq_one_letter_code
_entity_poly.pdbx_strand_id
1 'polypeptide(L)'
;MKNIFRILIFLLILSACQPVVPAQPVPQVDVPADITVTLTPFQSAQATPTSMPDTLWLDPSVPEQLRQALLVSGANLVDDPALATSRLKPGAGEIKWIYALVAPFPTVTDGVSVNKLRAAWSGSLSDSFGNSPLYMAESTRRAITALWGEAGIGSVVIVDESVLTGTLWQNRPSWGLVPFESLNPKLKVLTVDGQSPLFREFDPSIYPLTISFALSSPVEFSLPATNRDPSKLTTLMMTGVTALVRATAVKMEKKGVLYPAQDIGDLLRDADITHISNEIPFWKNCPYPEAMQKGELRFCSATKYIELLEFIDADIIELTGNHFQDYGSQATLDTIAMYKDRGWPYYGGGIDLADSMKPALLEHNGNRFAFIGCNPVGPEFAWAREDRPGAAPCIGYNYDWMID
;
A
#
# COMPACT_ATOMS: atom_id res chain seq x y z
N MET A 1 41.33 -39.83 28.43
CA MET A 1 40.84 -40.50 27.20
C MET A 1 41.58 -39.86 26.04
N LYS A 2 42.87 -40.12 25.84
CA LYS A 2 43.47 -41.25 25.10
C LYS A 2 42.81 -41.49 23.73
N ASN A 3 43.56 -41.08 22.71
CA ASN A 3 43.71 -41.67 21.38
C ASN A 3 42.46 -41.76 20.49
N ILE A 4 42.52 -41.05 19.35
CA ILE A 4 42.20 -41.49 17.98
C ILE A 4 41.86 -40.22 17.18
N PHE A 5 42.86 -39.64 16.51
CA PHE A 5 42.75 -38.97 15.20
C PHE A 5 44.15 -38.50 14.77
N ARG A 6 45.00 -39.49 14.50
CA ARG A 6 46.21 -39.35 13.68
C ARG A 6 46.05 -40.35 12.55
N ILE A 7 46.62 -40.02 11.40
CA ILE A 7 46.69 -40.77 10.13
C ILE A 7 45.62 -40.32 9.13
N LEU A 8 46.01 -39.46 8.19
CA LEU A 8 45.90 -39.70 6.74
C LEU A 8 46.38 -38.45 5.96
N ILE A 9 47.70 -38.24 5.91
CA ILE A 9 48.36 -37.55 4.79
C ILE A 9 49.65 -38.34 4.55
N PHE A 10 49.96 -38.55 3.27
CA PHE A 10 51.16 -39.12 2.64
C PHE A 10 51.14 -40.59 2.19
N LEU A 11 51.54 -40.72 0.91
CA LEU A 11 52.03 -41.88 0.16
C LEU A 11 51.00 -42.69 -0.65
N LEU A 12 50.84 -42.28 -1.91
CA LEU A 12 50.56 -43.18 -3.04
C LEU A 12 51.25 -42.63 -4.29
N ILE A 13 52.53 -42.98 -4.45
CA ILE A 13 53.27 -42.95 -5.71
C ILE A 13 53.78 -44.37 -5.90
N LEU A 14 53.23 -45.09 -6.89
CA LEU A 14 53.95 -45.96 -7.83
C LEU A 14 52.97 -46.86 -8.61
N SER A 15 53.36 -47.13 -9.86
CA SER A 15 52.94 -48.21 -10.75
C SER A 15 51.62 -48.08 -11.53
N ALA A 16 51.75 -47.69 -12.80
CA ALA A 16 51.11 -48.39 -13.93
C ALA A 16 51.83 -48.05 -15.25
N CYS A 17 52.80 -48.88 -15.63
CA CYS A 17 53.21 -49.03 -17.03
C CYS A 17 52.13 -49.82 -17.77
N GLN A 18 51.70 -49.35 -18.94
CA GLN A 18 50.94 -50.19 -19.89
C GLN A 18 51.71 -50.36 -21.21
N PRO A 19 51.64 -51.54 -21.84
CA PRO A 19 52.38 -51.85 -23.06
C PRO A 19 51.75 -51.21 -24.31
N VAL A 20 52.61 -50.84 -25.25
CA VAL A 20 52.27 -50.34 -26.59
C VAL A 20 51.78 -51.50 -27.46
N VAL A 21 50.58 -51.37 -28.04
CA VAL A 21 50.03 -52.30 -29.04
C VAL A 21 50.46 -51.84 -30.44
N PRO A 22 50.95 -52.74 -31.32
CA PRO A 22 51.38 -52.36 -32.67
C PRO A 22 50.20 -52.01 -33.59
N ALA A 23 50.42 -51.00 -34.44
CA ALA A 23 49.47 -50.53 -35.44
C ALA A 23 49.21 -51.57 -36.54
N GLN A 24 47.94 -51.74 -36.91
CA GLN A 24 47.53 -52.49 -38.10
C GLN A 24 47.72 -51.65 -39.37
N PRO A 25 48.02 -52.27 -40.53
CA PRO A 25 48.17 -51.55 -41.80
C PRO A 25 46.82 -51.09 -42.33
N VAL A 26 46.79 -49.84 -42.81
CA VAL A 26 45.64 -49.20 -43.47
C VAL A 26 45.46 -49.80 -44.88
N PRO A 27 44.23 -50.10 -45.34
CA PRO A 27 43.99 -50.54 -46.71
C PRO A 27 44.19 -49.37 -47.68
N GLN A 28 44.99 -49.60 -48.73
CA GLN A 28 45.07 -48.70 -49.89
C GLN A 28 43.74 -48.81 -50.67
N VAL A 29 43.04 -47.69 -50.81
CA VAL A 29 41.87 -47.56 -51.68
C VAL A 29 42.31 -46.78 -52.91
N ASP A 30 42.17 -47.42 -54.09
CA ASP A 30 42.42 -46.81 -55.40
C ASP A 30 41.41 -45.69 -55.68
N VAL A 31 41.93 -44.53 -56.08
CA VAL A 31 41.14 -43.34 -56.46
C VAL A 31 40.83 -43.42 -57.96
N PRO A 32 39.56 -43.38 -58.39
CA PRO A 32 39.22 -43.21 -59.81
C PRO A 32 39.54 -41.79 -60.26
N ALA A 33 40.25 -41.68 -61.39
CA ALA A 33 40.47 -40.43 -62.10
C ALA A 33 39.21 -40.04 -62.89
N ASP A 34 38.40 -39.16 -62.32
CA ASP A 34 37.76 -38.01 -63.01
C ASP A 34 36.74 -37.38 -62.05
N ILE A 35 37.08 -36.22 -61.48
CA ILE A 35 36.11 -35.36 -60.79
C ILE A 35 36.24 -33.98 -61.42
N THR A 36 35.22 -33.61 -62.18
CA THR A 36 35.08 -32.28 -62.78
C THR A 36 34.80 -31.28 -61.65
N VAL A 37 35.78 -30.42 -61.35
CA VAL A 37 35.65 -29.38 -60.32
C VAL A 37 34.74 -28.28 -60.84
N THR A 38 33.52 -28.20 -60.30
CA THR A 38 32.65 -27.04 -60.50
C THR A 38 33.00 -26.01 -59.42
N LEU A 39 33.54 -24.86 -59.81
CA LEU A 39 33.87 -23.77 -58.89
C LEU A 39 32.58 -23.06 -58.44
N THR A 40 31.97 -23.55 -57.36
CA THR A 40 30.97 -22.78 -56.62
C THR A 40 31.71 -21.73 -55.80
N PRO A 41 31.40 -20.42 -55.90
CA PRO A 41 32.06 -19.41 -55.09
C PRO A 41 31.67 -19.63 -53.62
N PHE A 42 32.64 -20.02 -52.79
CA PHE A 42 32.46 -20.12 -51.35
C PHE A 42 32.48 -18.71 -50.78
N GLN A 43 31.29 -18.16 -50.50
CA GLN A 43 31.17 -16.94 -49.71
C GLN A 43 31.46 -17.34 -48.26
N SER A 44 32.56 -16.83 -47.68
CA SER A 44 32.85 -17.02 -46.27
C SER A 44 31.66 -16.48 -45.46
N ALA A 45 30.95 -17.34 -44.74
CA ALA A 45 29.98 -16.90 -43.77
C ALA A 45 30.72 -16.02 -42.76
N GLN A 46 30.46 -14.72 -42.81
CA GLN A 46 30.94 -13.78 -41.80
C GLN A 46 30.33 -14.25 -40.48
N ALA A 47 31.15 -14.57 -39.49
CA ALA A 47 30.66 -14.90 -38.16
C ALA A 47 29.84 -13.71 -37.67
N THR A 48 28.52 -13.87 -37.58
CA THR A 48 27.68 -12.90 -36.91
C THR A 48 28.19 -12.82 -35.48
N PRO A 49 28.64 -11.65 -34.98
CA PRO A 49 29.10 -11.57 -33.60
C PRO A 49 27.94 -12.03 -32.71
N THR A 50 28.17 -13.11 -31.96
CA THR A 50 27.26 -13.52 -30.91
C THR A 50 27.17 -12.34 -29.95
N SER A 51 26.02 -11.67 -29.89
CA SER A 51 25.81 -10.61 -28.90
C SER A 51 26.06 -11.23 -27.53
N MET A 52 27.07 -10.74 -26.82
CA MET A 52 27.23 -11.12 -25.42
C MET A 52 25.91 -10.78 -24.71
N PRO A 53 25.40 -11.67 -23.84
CA PRO A 53 24.18 -11.39 -23.11
C PRO A 53 24.34 -10.05 -22.37
N ASP A 54 23.34 -9.18 -22.45
CA ASP A 54 23.37 -7.90 -21.75
C ASP A 54 23.56 -8.14 -20.25
N THR A 55 24.65 -7.60 -19.70
CA THR A 55 24.98 -7.66 -18.28
C THR A 55 24.67 -6.32 -17.63
N LEU A 56 23.97 -6.36 -16.50
CA LEU A 56 23.54 -5.17 -15.77
C LEU A 56 24.26 -5.08 -14.43
N TRP A 57 24.87 -3.93 -14.17
CA TRP A 57 25.35 -3.59 -12.82
C TRP A 57 24.40 -2.62 -12.14
N LEU A 58 24.15 -2.84 -10.85
CA LEU A 58 23.24 -2.04 -10.03
C LEU A 58 24.01 -1.26 -8.98
N ASP A 59 23.94 0.07 -9.08
CA ASP A 59 24.53 0.94 -8.08
C ASP A 59 24.03 0.58 -6.66
N PRO A 60 24.88 0.56 -5.62
CA PRO A 60 24.48 0.22 -4.25
C PRO A 60 23.25 0.97 -3.71
N SER A 61 22.93 2.13 -4.26
CA SER A 61 21.73 2.92 -3.94
C SER A 61 20.43 2.42 -4.58
N VAL A 62 20.50 1.52 -5.56
CA VAL A 62 19.32 0.90 -6.19
C VAL A 62 18.53 0.14 -5.11
N PRO A 63 17.23 0.44 -4.91
CA PRO A 63 16.39 -0.14 -3.86
C PRO A 63 16.20 -1.65 -4.02
N GLU A 64 16.01 -2.35 -2.91
CA GLU A 64 15.94 -3.82 -2.90
C GLU A 64 14.80 -4.36 -3.76
N GLN A 65 13.60 -3.78 -3.71
CA GLN A 65 12.49 -4.26 -4.52
C GLN A 65 12.75 -4.06 -6.04
N LEU A 66 13.47 -3.00 -6.43
CA LEU A 66 13.90 -2.82 -7.83
C LEU A 66 14.96 -3.87 -8.24
N ARG A 67 15.90 -4.20 -7.34
CA ARG A 67 16.86 -5.31 -7.53
C ARG A 67 16.14 -6.64 -7.70
N GLN A 68 15.13 -6.92 -6.88
CA GLN A 68 14.35 -8.15 -6.96
C GLN A 68 13.51 -8.22 -8.24
N ALA A 69 12.87 -7.11 -8.65
CA ALA A 69 12.13 -7.05 -9.92
C ALA A 69 13.01 -7.37 -11.13
N LEU A 70 14.26 -6.90 -11.10
CA LEU A 70 15.30 -7.19 -12.11
C LEU A 70 15.74 -8.66 -12.13
N LEU A 71 15.88 -9.28 -10.96
CA LEU A 71 16.19 -10.71 -10.88
C LEU A 71 15.05 -11.56 -11.48
N VAL A 72 13.80 -11.19 -11.19
CA VAL A 72 12.61 -11.88 -11.72
C VAL A 72 12.45 -11.69 -13.23
N SER A 73 12.85 -10.53 -13.78
CA SER A 73 12.78 -10.28 -15.23
C SER A 73 13.86 -11.00 -16.05
N GLY A 74 14.78 -11.71 -15.39
CA GLY A 74 15.86 -12.46 -16.04
C GLY A 74 17.09 -11.61 -16.38
N ALA A 75 17.26 -10.44 -15.75
CA ALA A 75 18.44 -9.62 -15.97
C ALA A 75 19.71 -10.34 -15.50
N ASN A 76 20.76 -10.36 -16.32
CA ASN A 76 22.06 -10.92 -15.95
C ASN A 76 22.83 -9.91 -15.09
N LEU A 77 22.64 -9.97 -13.77
CA LEU A 77 23.31 -9.06 -12.85
C LEU A 77 24.79 -9.42 -12.66
N VAL A 78 25.64 -8.40 -12.64
CA VAL A 78 27.07 -8.54 -12.30
C VAL A 78 27.43 -7.62 -11.13
N ASP A 79 28.31 -8.10 -10.24
CA ASP A 79 28.75 -7.35 -9.06
C ASP A 79 29.81 -6.29 -9.39
N ASP A 80 30.66 -6.58 -10.39
CA ASP A 80 31.71 -5.68 -10.84
C ASP A 80 31.20 -4.74 -11.95
N PRO A 81 31.18 -3.41 -11.74
CA PRO A 81 30.75 -2.46 -12.76
C PRO A 81 31.60 -2.49 -14.04
N ALA A 82 32.82 -3.04 -14.01
CA ALA A 82 33.65 -3.21 -15.19
C ALA A 82 33.17 -4.33 -16.13
N LEU A 83 32.39 -5.29 -15.62
CA LEU A 83 31.85 -6.42 -16.37
C LEU A 83 30.47 -6.14 -16.99
N ALA A 84 29.88 -4.98 -16.70
CA ALA A 84 28.54 -4.61 -17.12
C ALA A 84 28.49 -3.90 -18.49
N THR A 85 27.57 -4.34 -19.35
CA THR A 85 27.21 -3.64 -20.60
C THR A 85 26.26 -2.46 -20.35
N SER A 86 25.42 -2.54 -19.31
CA SER A 86 24.56 -1.45 -18.85
C SER A 86 24.65 -1.25 -17.33
N ARG A 87 24.42 -0.02 -16.87
CA ARG A 87 24.48 0.36 -15.45
C ARG A 87 23.21 1.10 -15.07
N LEU A 88 22.55 0.66 -14.01
CA LEU A 88 21.46 1.39 -13.37
C LEU A 88 22.01 2.15 -12.17
N LYS A 89 21.92 3.48 -12.22
CA LYS A 89 22.45 4.37 -11.17
C LYS A 89 21.54 5.58 -10.95
N PRO A 90 21.64 6.26 -9.80
CA PRO A 90 20.97 7.55 -9.60
C PRO A 90 21.32 8.53 -10.71
N GLY A 91 20.31 9.22 -11.23
CA GLY A 91 20.48 10.17 -12.33
C GLY A 91 19.16 10.58 -12.97
N ALA A 92 19.21 11.51 -13.92
CA ALA A 92 18.05 11.94 -14.69
C ALA A 92 17.58 10.80 -15.63
N GLY A 93 16.71 9.94 -15.12
CA GLY A 93 16.12 8.83 -15.85
C GLY A 93 14.62 8.68 -15.55
N GLU A 94 13.98 7.73 -16.21
CA GLU A 94 12.53 7.56 -16.17
C GLU A 94 12.04 6.79 -14.94
N ILE A 95 12.92 6.04 -14.27
CA ILE A 95 12.57 5.23 -13.11
C ILE A 95 12.57 6.12 -11.87
N LYS A 96 11.42 6.29 -11.23
CA LYS A 96 11.24 7.13 -10.03
C LYS A 96 10.88 6.27 -8.82
N TRP A 97 11.77 6.21 -7.84
CA TRP A 97 11.52 5.52 -6.58
C TRP A 97 11.17 6.50 -5.47
N ILE A 98 10.05 6.28 -4.82
CA ILE A 98 9.45 7.19 -3.85
C ILE A 98 9.68 6.66 -2.43
N TYR A 99 10.21 7.52 -1.57
CA TYR A 99 10.37 7.25 -0.14
C TYR A 99 9.41 8.12 0.68
N ALA A 100 8.90 7.62 1.79
CA ALA A 100 8.02 8.33 2.67
C ALA A 100 8.69 8.65 4.01
N LEU A 101 8.49 9.87 4.49
CA LEU A 101 8.73 10.20 5.90
C LEU A 101 7.58 9.62 6.72
N VAL A 102 7.92 8.78 7.71
CA VAL A 102 6.95 8.08 8.55
C VAL A 102 7.21 8.33 10.03
N ALA A 103 6.15 8.20 10.82
CA ALA A 103 6.20 8.13 12.27
C ALA A 103 5.16 7.10 12.76
N PRO A 104 5.20 6.64 14.01
CA PRO A 104 4.12 5.82 14.57
C PRO A 104 2.76 6.50 14.43
N PHE A 105 1.72 5.73 14.09
CA PHE A 105 0.37 6.25 13.76
C PHE A 105 -0.18 7.36 14.69
N PRO A 106 -0.08 7.28 16.04
CA PRO A 106 -0.66 8.30 16.92
C PRO A 106 0.14 9.62 16.98
N THR A 107 1.16 9.80 16.14
CA THR A 107 1.94 11.03 16.06
C THR A 107 1.05 12.22 15.67
N VAL A 108 1.07 13.29 16.47
CA VAL A 108 0.26 14.50 16.24
C VAL A 108 0.71 15.28 15.02
N THR A 109 2.02 15.43 14.81
CA THR A 109 2.57 16.13 13.63
C THR A 109 2.04 15.52 12.33
N ASP A 110 1.56 16.35 11.40
CA ASP A 110 1.06 15.94 10.07
C ASP A 110 2.07 16.16 8.94
N GLY A 111 3.02 17.08 9.14
CA GLY A 111 3.96 17.46 8.10
C GLY A 111 5.20 18.19 8.60
N VAL A 112 6.22 18.24 7.73
CA VAL A 112 7.46 18.99 7.94
C VAL A 112 7.89 19.69 6.65
N SER A 113 8.79 20.65 6.77
CA SER A 113 9.47 21.19 5.58
C SER A 113 10.64 20.31 5.15
N VAL A 114 11.00 20.35 3.86
CA VAL A 114 12.21 19.65 3.37
C VAL A 114 13.47 20.13 4.09
N ASN A 115 13.54 21.42 4.45
CA ASN A 115 14.68 21.99 5.17
C ASN A 115 14.84 21.37 6.55
N LYS A 116 13.73 21.13 7.26
CA LYS A 116 13.75 20.45 8.56
C LYS A 116 14.18 18.99 8.41
N LEU A 117 13.71 18.30 7.38
CA LEU A 117 14.10 16.92 7.11
C LEU A 117 15.59 16.80 6.72
N ARG A 118 16.10 17.72 5.89
CA ARG A 118 17.53 17.79 5.53
C ARG A 118 18.41 18.14 6.73
N ALA A 119 17.98 19.05 7.60
CA ALA A 119 18.71 19.39 8.82
C ALA A 119 18.80 18.18 9.77
N ALA A 120 17.73 17.39 9.86
CA ALA A 120 17.76 16.12 10.57
C ALA A 120 18.76 15.15 9.92
N TRP A 121 18.72 14.96 8.60
CA TRP A 121 19.65 14.10 7.86
C TRP A 121 21.11 14.51 8.06
N SER A 122 21.45 15.80 7.98
CA SER A 122 22.82 16.31 8.11
C SER A 122 23.34 16.34 9.55
N GLY A 123 22.51 16.00 10.55
CA GLY A 123 22.89 16.08 11.96
C GLY A 123 22.92 17.51 12.52
N SER A 124 22.34 18.48 11.80
CA SER A 124 22.14 19.85 12.26
C SER A 124 20.89 19.91 13.15
N LEU A 125 20.91 19.13 14.23
CA LEU A 125 19.74 18.71 14.99
C LEU A 125 19.01 19.83 15.75
N SER A 126 19.58 21.03 15.90
CA SER A 126 18.91 22.14 16.61
C SER A 126 17.51 22.38 16.04
N ASP A 127 16.49 21.99 16.81
CA ASP A 127 15.06 22.11 16.54
C ASP A 127 14.44 21.16 15.48
N SER A 128 15.19 20.15 15.01
CA SER A 128 14.67 19.11 14.11
C SER A 128 14.35 17.83 14.85
N PHE A 129 13.08 17.39 14.78
CA PHE A 129 12.59 16.13 15.37
C PHE A 129 12.99 15.88 16.84
N GLY A 130 13.12 16.94 17.64
CA GLY A 130 13.51 16.82 19.06
C GLY A 130 14.87 16.15 19.27
N ASN A 131 15.81 16.33 18.33
CA ASN A 131 17.11 15.65 18.28
C ASN A 131 17.04 14.12 18.11
N SER A 132 15.90 13.58 17.69
CA SER A 132 15.75 12.16 17.38
C SER A 132 16.39 11.83 16.03
N PRO A 133 17.16 10.74 15.91
CA PRO A 133 17.70 10.30 14.63
C PRO A 133 16.59 9.78 13.71
N LEU A 134 16.89 9.72 12.41
CA LEU A 134 16.04 9.07 11.42
C LEU A 134 16.32 7.56 11.41
N TYR A 135 15.29 6.74 11.56
CA TYR A 135 15.40 5.28 11.52
C TYR A 135 15.09 4.77 10.10
N MET A 136 15.95 3.90 9.57
CA MET A 136 15.73 3.34 8.23
C MET A 136 16.54 2.06 7.99
N ALA A 137 16.20 1.33 6.93
CA ALA A 137 17.04 0.23 6.44
C ALA A 137 18.32 0.75 5.78
N GLU A 138 19.37 -0.08 5.70
CA GLU A 138 20.63 0.28 5.05
C GLU A 138 20.44 0.59 3.56
N SER A 139 19.53 -0.12 2.87
CA SER A 139 19.16 0.15 1.48
C SER A 139 18.60 1.57 1.32
N THR A 140 17.66 1.96 2.19
CA THR A 140 17.12 3.32 2.24
C THR A 140 18.20 4.35 2.54
N ARG A 141 19.12 4.09 3.49
CA ARG A 141 20.23 5.01 3.76
C ARG A 141 21.05 5.26 2.52
N ARG A 142 21.49 4.22 1.79
CA ARG A 142 22.26 4.36 0.54
C ARG A 142 21.52 5.16 -0.53
N ALA A 143 20.22 4.93 -0.64
CA ALA A 143 19.37 5.62 -1.58
C ALA A 143 19.29 7.13 -1.24
N ILE A 144 19.00 7.47 0.01
CA ILE A 144 18.92 8.88 0.45
C ILE A 144 20.30 9.55 0.42
N THR A 145 21.39 8.81 0.69
CA THR A 145 22.77 9.30 0.49
C THR A 145 23.02 9.72 -0.96
N ALA A 146 22.45 9.02 -1.95
CA ALA A 146 22.57 9.42 -3.35
C ALA A 146 21.83 10.73 -3.66
N LEU A 147 20.80 11.10 -2.88
CA LEU A 147 20.08 12.37 -3.03
C LEU A 147 20.78 13.52 -2.30
N TRP A 148 21.18 13.31 -1.05
CA TRP A 148 21.54 14.40 -0.13
C TRP A 148 22.98 14.34 0.36
N GLY A 149 23.77 13.37 -0.11
CA GLY A 149 25.12 13.11 0.39
C GLY A 149 25.10 12.36 1.73
N GLU A 150 26.29 12.20 2.33
CA GLU A 150 26.43 11.44 3.57
C GLU A 150 25.61 12.04 4.72
N ALA A 151 25.02 11.15 5.51
CA ALA A 151 24.30 11.53 6.72
C ALA A 151 25.27 12.07 7.78
N GLY A 152 24.78 12.99 8.60
CA GLY A 152 25.50 13.47 9.78
C GLY A 152 25.82 12.35 10.78
N ILE A 153 26.90 12.51 11.55
CA ILE A 153 27.27 11.54 12.57
C ILE A 153 26.14 11.46 13.62
N GLY A 154 25.58 10.27 13.81
CA GLY A 154 24.50 10.01 14.78
C GLY A 154 23.12 10.51 14.35
N SER A 155 22.96 11.04 13.13
CA SER A 155 21.65 11.51 12.64
C SER A 155 20.76 10.39 12.10
N VAL A 156 21.33 9.24 11.77
CA VAL A 156 20.63 8.08 11.22
C VAL A 156 20.93 6.85 12.07
N VAL A 157 19.88 6.07 12.34
CA VAL A 157 19.99 4.75 12.96
C VAL A 157 19.54 3.72 11.94
N ILE A 158 20.47 2.84 11.55
CA ILE A 158 20.18 1.73 10.64
C ILE A 158 19.54 0.60 11.46
N VAL A 159 18.41 0.10 10.97
CA VAL A 159 17.71 -1.05 11.54
C VAL A 159 17.32 -2.02 10.43
N ASP A 160 17.13 -3.28 10.79
CA ASP A 160 16.56 -4.24 9.86
C ASP A 160 15.12 -3.84 9.50
N GLU A 161 14.76 -3.98 8.23
CA GLU A 161 13.46 -3.54 7.71
C GLU A 161 12.29 -4.28 8.41
N SER A 162 12.48 -5.56 8.76
CA SER A 162 11.44 -6.37 9.40
C SER A 162 11.08 -5.88 10.81
N VAL A 163 11.98 -5.16 11.48
CA VAL A 163 11.77 -4.65 12.85
C VAL A 163 11.60 -3.14 12.91
N LEU A 164 11.85 -2.40 11.82
CA LEU A 164 11.82 -0.93 11.76
C LEU A 164 10.52 -0.34 12.35
N THR A 165 9.35 -0.87 11.94
CA THR A 165 8.06 -0.40 12.49
C THR A 165 7.99 -0.59 14.00
N GLY A 166 8.44 -1.73 14.53
CA GLY A 166 8.48 -1.99 15.97
C GLY A 166 9.44 -1.04 16.70
N THR A 167 10.63 -0.80 16.13
CA THR A 167 11.61 0.13 16.67
C THR A 167 11.07 1.56 16.74
N LEU A 168 10.39 2.03 15.69
CA LEU A 168 9.75 3.35 15.71
C LEU A 168 8.74 3.44 16.86
N TRP A 169 7.87 2.44 17.03
CA TRP A 169 6.87 2.43 18.11
C TRP A 169 7.46 2.43 19.52
N GLN A 170 8.58 1.71 19.72
CA GLN A 170 9.27 1.64 21.02
C GLN A 170 9.99 2.95 21.38
N ASN A 171 10.44 3.72 20.39
CA ASN A 171 11.26 4.93 20.59
C ASN A 171 10.47 6.23 20.40
N ARG A 172 9.15 6.24 20.65
CA ARG A 172 8.32 7.43 20.42
C ARG A 172 8.75 8.62 21.30
N PRO A 173 8.80 9.86 20.76
CA PRO A 173 8.57 10.20 19.36
C PRO A 173 9.76 9.83 18.47
N SER A 174 9.48 9.25 17.30
CA SER A 174 10.47 8.75 16.36
C SER A 174 10.01 8.97 14.93
N TRP A 175 10.98 9.04 14.03
CA TRP A 175 10.77 9.28 12.60
C TRP A 175 11.62 8.33 11.80
N GLY A 176 11.07 7.85 10.68
CA GLY A 176 11.78 6.98 9.77
C GLY A 176 11.60 7.37 8.31
N LEU A 177 12.48 6.83 7.48
CA LEU A 177 12.34 6.85 6.04
C LEU A 177 12.16 5.41 5.56
N VAL A 178 11.11 5.18 4.78
CA VAL A 178 10.79 3.87 4.20
C VAL A 178 10.47 4.05 2.72
N PRO A 179 10.78 3.07 1.86
CA PRO A 179 10.27 3.11 0.48
C PRO A 179 8.75 2.90 0.50
N PHE A 180 8.05 3.42 -0.51
CA PHE A 180 6.57 3.45 -0.55
C PHE A 180 5.92 2.07 -0.36
N GLU A 181 6.51 1.03 -0.94
CA GLU A 181 6.07 -0.36 -0.86
C GLU A 181 6.10 -0.96 0.56
N SER A 182 6.85 -0.35 1.49
CA SER A 182 7.01 -0.82 2.87
C SER A 182 6.06 -0.14 3.86
N LEU A 183 5.17 0.74 3.38
CA LEU A 183 4.14 1.37 4.18
C LEU A 183 3.16 0.33 4.74
N ASN A 184 2.69 0.57 5.97
CA ASN A 184 1.71 -0.28 6.64
C ASN A 184 0.84 0.54 7.62
N PRO A 185 -0.33 0.05 8.05
CA PRO A 185 -1.27 0.81 8.87
C PRO A 185 -0.76 1.28 10.24
N LYS A 186 0.37 0.76 10.75
CA LYS A 186 0.97 1.21 12.01
C LYS A 186 1.80 2.48 11.86
N LEU A 187 2.02 2.94 10.62
CA LEU A 187 2.81 4.11 10.28
C LEU A 187 1.88 5.21 9.76
N LYS A 188 2.09 6.42 10.27
CA LYS A 188 1.56 7.65 9.68
C LYS A 188 2.59 8.18 8.69
N VAL A 189 2.17 8.43 7.46
CA VAL A 189 2.98 9.17 6.47
C VAL A 189 2.86 10.66 6.76
N LEU A 190 3.98 11.32 6.95
CA LEU A 190 4.04 12.77 7.14
C LEU A 190 4.23 13.45 5.79
N THR A 191 3.51 14.56 5.59
CA THR A 191 3.74 15.41 4.42
C THR A 191 5.14 16.03 4.48
N VAL A 192 5.77 16.21 3.32
CA VAL A 192 7.00 17.00 3.17
C VAL A 192 6.69 18.14 2.22
N ASP A 193 6.75 19.38 2.72
CA ASP A 193 6.30 20.58 2.01
C ASP A 193 4.86 20.46 1.46
N GLY A 194 3.97 19.82 2.23
CA GLY A 194 2.57 19.60 1.86
C GLY A 194 2.32 18.45 0.88
N GLN A 195 3.36 17.82 0.35
CA GLN A 195 3.23 16.64 -0.53
C GLN A 195 3.27 15.34 0.27
N SER A 196 2.42 14.38 -0.11
CA SER A 196 2.41 13.01 0.44
C SER A 196 2.21 12.00 -0.70
N PRO A 197 2.96 10.89 -0.73
CA PRO A 197 2.75 9.85 -1.73
C PRO A 197 1.41 9.13 -1.61
N LEU A 198 0.65 9.35 -0.52
CA LEU A 198 -0.72 8.85 -0.36
C LEU A 198 -1.77 9.75 -1.00
N PHE A 199 -1.44 10.99 -1.38
CA PHE A 199 -2.40 11.92 -1.97
C PHE A 199 -2.61 11.64 -3.46
N ARG A 200 -3.79 12.02 -3.98
CA ARG A 200 -4.15 11.83 -5.38
C ARG A 200 -3.35 12.77 -6.28
N GLU A 201 -3.20 14.02 -5.85
CA GLU A 201 -2.47 15.12 -6.48
C GLU A 201 -0.95 15.08 -6.25
N PHE A 202 -0.43 13.96 -5.75
CA PHE A 202 1.00 13.76 -5.52
C PHE A 202 1.81 13.89 -6.81
N ASP A 203 2.81 14.77 -6.81
CA ASP A 203 3.74 14.93 -7.94
C ASP A 203 5.16 14.45 -7.55
N PRO A 204 5.59 13.28 -8.07
CA PRO A 204 6.92 12.75 -7.77
C PRO A 204 8.07 13.59 -8.34
N SER A 205 7.81 14.50 -9.29
CA SER A 205 8.86 15.34 -9.90
C SER A 205 9.35 16.46 -8.99
N ILE A 206 8.51 16.92 -8.06
CA ILE A 206 8.84 17.98 -7.09
C ILE A 206 9.05 17.43 -5.67
N TYR A 207 8.72 16.17 -5.43
CA TYR A 207 8.80 15.57 -4.11
C TYR A 207 10.27 15.27 -3.72
N PRO A 208 10.76 15.79 -2.58
CA PRO A 208 12.19 15.75 -2.24
C PRO A 208 12.73 14.39 -1.84
N LEU A 209 11.85 13.40 -1.66
CA LEU A 209 12.18 12.01 -1.33
C LEU A 209 11.98 11.07 -2.53
N THR A 210 11.86 11.62 -3.75
CA THR A 210 11.90 10.84 -4.99
C THR A 210 13.33 10.72 -5.50
N ILE A 211 13.75 9.51 -5.83
CA ILE A 211 15.03 9.22 -6.47
C ILE A 211 14.77 8.80 -7.92
N SER A 212 15.45 9.45 -8.86
CA SER A 212 15.44 9.03 -10.25
C SER A 212 16.64 8.13 -10.54
N PHE A 213 16.40 7.03 -11.25
CA PHE A 213 17.43 6.11 -11.73
C PHE A 213 17.47 6.11 -13.25
N ALA A 214 18.68 6.12 -13.79
CA ALA A 214 18.95 6.12 -15.21
C ALA A 214 19.74 4.87 -15.60
N LEU A 215 19.35 4.26 -16.73
CA LEU A 215 20.17 3.26 -17.40
C LEU A 215 21.19 3.94 -18.30
N SER A 216 22.42 3.42 -18.32
CA SER A 216 23.44 3.89 -19.26
C SER A 216 23.20 3.46 -20.70
N SER A 217 22.52 2.32 -20.89
CA SER A 217 22.22 1.71 -22.19
C SER A 217 20.85 1.04 -22.13
N PRO A 218 20.06 1.02 -23.23
CA PRO A 218 18.83 0.24 -23.30
C PRO A 218 19.04 -1.23 -22.95
N VAL A 219 18.01 -1.87 -22.41
CA VAL A 219 18.00 -3.28 -22.01
C VAL A 219 16.74 -3.95 -22.56
N GLU A 220 16.80 -5.24 -22.85
CA GLU A 220 15.68 -5.97 -23.46
C GLU A 220 14.55 -6.35 -22.48
N PHE A 221 14.76 -6.19 -21.17
CA PHE A 221 13.75 -6.49 -20.15
C PHE A 221 12.99 -5.24 -19.68
N SER A 222 11.75 -5.45 -19.25
CA SER A 222 10.93 -4.39 -18.68
C SER A 222 11.39 -4.03 -17.27
N LEU A 223 11.36 -2.73 -16.97
CA LEU A 223 11.64 -2.19 -15.64
C LEU A 223 10.39 -1.49 -15.11
N PRO A 224 10.10 -1.58 -13.80
CA PRO A 224 9.05 -0.75 -13.22
C PRO A 224 9.47 0.71 -13.31
N ALA A 225 8.59 1.56 -13.82
CA ALA A 225 8.83 3.00 -13.88
C ALA A 225 8.80 3.65 -12.48
N THR A 226 8.12 3.01 -11.51
CA THR A 226 8.01 3.52 -10.13
C THR A 226 7.56 2.41 -9.16
N ASN A 227 7.71 2.66 -7.86
CA ASN A 227 7.14 1.84 -6.78
C ASN A 227 5.75 2.28 -6.32
N ARG A 228 5.21 3.37 -6.88
CA ARG A 228 3.86 3.87 -6.57
C ARG A 228 2.96 3.75 -7.79
N ASP A 229 1.94 2.92 -7.69
CA ASP A 229 0.89 2.82 -8.71
C ASP A 229 -0.37 3.56 -8.23
N PRO A 230 -0.67 4.77 -8.73
CA PRO A 230 -1.87 5.51 -8.33
C PRO A 230 -3.17 4.76 -8.68
N SER A 231 -3.16 3.89 -9.69
CA SER A 231 -4.35 3.12 -10.08
C SER A 231 -4.71 2.01 -9.10
N LYS A 232 -3.88 1.78 -8.07
CA LYS A 232 -4.09 0.82 -6.99
C LYS A 232 -4.42 1.48 -5.64
N LEU A 233 -4.51 2.81 -5.58
CA LEU A 233 -4.80 3.53 -4.34
C LEU A 233 -6.30 3.75 -4.20
N THR A 234 -6.83 3.54 -3.00
CA THR A 234 -8.22 3.86 -2.65
C THR A 234 -8.22 4.69 -1.38
N THR A 235 -8.88 5.85 -1.42
CA THR A 235 -9.13 6.71 -0.27
C THR A 235 -10.53 6.41 0.27
N LEU A 236 -10.58 5.85 1.48
CA LEU A 236 -11.81 5.63 2.24
C LEU A 236 -11.92 6.70 3.34
N MET A 237 -13.01 7.46 3.35
CA MET A 237 -13.37 8.36 4.45
C MET A 237 -14.53 7.80 5.25
N MET A 238 -14.26 7.50 6.52
CA MET A 238 -15.26 7.00 7.45
C MET A 238 -15.72 8.11 8.38
N THR A 239 -17.00 8.47 8.34
CA THR A 239 -17.56 9.35 9.35
C THR A 239 -17.79 8.60 10.66
N GLY A 240 -17.79 9.35 11.77
CA GLY A 240 -18.41 8.88 12.99
C GLY A 240 -19.94 8.95 12.92
N VAL A 241 -20.55 8.73 14.07
CA VAL A 241 -22.00 8.76 14.30
C VAL A 241 -22.63 10.02 13.70
N THR A 242 -23.53 9.80 12.75
CA THR A 242 -24.31 10.81 12.04
C THR A 242 -25.76 10.70 12.47
N ALA A 243 -26.23 11.73 13.16
CA ALA A 243 -27.61 11.88 13.57
C ALA A 243 -28.10 13.27 13.17
N LEU A 244 -28.87 13.35 12.07
CA LEU A 244 -29.42 14.61 11.54
C LEU A 244 -30.70 14.99 12.31
N VAL A 245 -30.50 15.31 13.59
CA VAL A 245 -31.53 15.62 14.59
C VAL A 245 -31.04 16.73 15.52
N ARG A 246 -31.85 17.14 16.50
CA ARG A 246 -31.52 18.14 17.53
C ARG A 246 -30.94 19.44 16.95
N ALA A 247 -29.89 19.98 17.55
CA ALA A 247 -29.24 21.21 17.14
C ALA A 247 -28.74 21.17 15.68
N THR A 248 -28.30 20.00 15.19
CA THR A 248 -27.89 19.82 13.79
C THR A 248 -29.08 20.08 12.85
N ALA A 249 -30.20 19.39 13.07
CA ALA A 249 -31.41 19.59 12.29
C ALA A 249 -31.99 21.01 12.43
N VAL A 250 -31.96 21.60 13.63
CA VAL A 250 -32.37 23.02 13.82
C VAL A 250 -31.52 23.97 12.98
N LYS A 251 -30.22 23.69 12.80
CA LYS A 251 -29.35 24.49 11.93
C LYS A 251 -29.64 24.23 10.45
N MET A 252 -29.90 22.98 10.06
CA MET A 252 -30.32 22.63 8.70
C MET A 252 -31.61 23.34 8.29
N GLU A 253 -32.62 23.39 9.17
CA GLU A 253 -33.86 24.15 8.89
C GLU A 253 -33.63 25.66 8.72
N LYS A 254 -32.67 26.22 9.47
CA LYS A 254 -32.39 27.67 9.44
C LYS A 254 -31.44 28.10 8.30
N LYS A 255 -30.53 27.22 7.90
CA LYS A 255 -29.42 27.56 6.99
C LYS A 255 -29.40 26.75 5.69
N GLY A 256 -30.34 25.81 5.53
CA GLY A 256 -30.39 24.87 4.41
C GLY A 256 -29.89 23.48 4.80
N VAL A 257 -30.43 22.46 4.14
CA VAL A 257 -30.14 21.04 4.42
C VAL A 257 -28.64 20.73 4.30
N LEU A 258 -27.95 21.39 3.37
CA LEU A 258 -26.53 21.18 3.11
C LEU A 258 -25.59 21.87 4.10
N TYR A 259 -26.12 22.62 5.09
CA TYR A 259 -25.28 23.36 6.04
C TYR A 259 -24.20 22.50 6.74
N PRO A 260 -24.45 21.24 7.15
CA PRO A 260 -23.40 20.41 7.75
C PRO A 260 -22.22 20.11 6.83
N ALA A 261 -22.41 20.14 5.51
CA ALA A 261 -21.37 19.90 4.52
C ALA A 261 -20.62 21.17 4.10
N GLN A 262 -20.96 22.35 4.64
CA GLN A 262 -20.38 23.62 4.19
C GLN A 262 -18.85 23.63 4.19
N ASP A 263 -18.23 23.07 5.23
CA ASP A 263 -16.77 23.14 5.42
C ASP A 263 -16.05 21.82 5.08
N ILE A 264 -16.79 20.71 5.01
CA ILE A 264 -16.21 19.35 4.85
C ILE A 264 -16.74 18.60 3.64
N GLY A 265 -17.70 19.17 2.90
CA GLY A 265 -18.36 18.49 1.78
C GLY A 265 -17.40 18.18 0.63
N ASP A 266 -16.47 19.08 0.33
CA ASP A 266 -15.44 18.84 -0.71
C ASP A 266 -14.45 17.77 -0.26
N LEU A 267 -14.09 17.76 1.03
CA LEU A 267 -13.21 16.74 1.59
C LEU A 267 -13.83 15.34 1.44
N LEU A 268 -15.09 15.17 1.83
CA LEU A 268 -15.79 13.89 1.71
C LEU A 268 -15.89 13.44 0.24
N ARG A 269 -16.29 14.35 -0.66
CA ARG A 269 -16.40 14.05 -2.10
C ARG A 269 -15.08 13.76 -2.80
N ASP A 270 -13.94 14.14 -2.23
CA ASP A 270 -12.63 13.81 -2.82
C ASP A 270 -12.24 12.34 -2.56
N ALA A 271 -12.85 11.68 -1.57
CA ALA A 271 -12.64 10.26 -1.31
C ALA A 271 -13.11 9.40 -2.50
N ASP A 272 -12.52 8.21 -2.65
CA ASP A 272 -13.04 7.20 -3.58
C ASP A 272 -14.25 6.46 -2.98
N ILE A 273 -14.32 6.40 -1.65
CA ILE A 273 -15.41 5.79 -0.90
C ILE A 273 -15.72 6.67 0.32
N THR A 274 -16.94 7.20 0.39
CA THR A 274 -17.47 7.93 1.55
C THR A 274 -18.43 7.05 2.34
N HIS A 275 -18.05 6.76 3.57
CA HIS A 275 -18.85 5.98 4.51
C HIS A 275 -19.60 6.87 5.50
N ILE A 276 -20.89 6.60 5.72
CA ILE A 276 -21.72 7.29 6.71
C ILE A 276 -22.24 6.34 7.79
N SER A 277 -21.93 6.64 9.04
CA SER A 277 -22.53 5.96 10.21
C SER A 277 -23.87 6.59 10.57
N ASN A 278 -24.97 6.15 9.95
CA ASN A 278 -26.29 6.73 10.20
C ASN A 278 -26.98 6.08 11.41
N GLU A 279 -27.21 6.86 12.47
CA GLU A 279 -27.65 6.35 13.76
C GLU A 279 -29.17 6.18 13.90
N ILE A 280 -29.96 6.94 13.11
CA ILE A 280 -31.39 7.19 13.35
C ILE A 280 -32.22 6.99 12.08
N PRO A 281 -33.51 6.61 12.18
CA PRO A 281 -34.34 6.42 11.00
C PRO A 281 -34.73 7.77 10.38
N PHE A 282 -34.81 7.80 9.05
CA PHE A 282 -35.58 8.80 8.33
C PHE A 282 -37.08 8.50 8.47
N TRP A 283 -37.88 9.52 8.76
CA TRP A 283 -39.32 9.36 8.93
C TRP A 283 -40.12 10.50 8.33
N LYS A 284 -41.15 10.16 7.54
CA LYS A 284 -42.01 11.15 6.86
C LYS A 284 -42.79 12.04 7.82
N ASN A 285 -43.12 11.52 9.01
CA ASN A 285 -43.81 12.27 10.06
C ASN A 285 -42.85 12.68 11.18
N CYS A 286 -41.55 12.79 10.91
CA CYS A 286 -40.59 13.26 11.91
C CYS A 286 -40.98 14.69 12.34
N PRO A 287 -41.15 14.97 13.65
CA PRO A 287 -41.53 16.29 14.12
C PRO A 287 -40.46 17.34 13.79
N TYR A 288 -40.86 18.61 13.81
CA TYR A 288 -39.91 19.71 13.67
C TYR A 288 -38.82 19.62 14.76
N PRO A 289 -37.53 19.80 14.42
CA PRO A 289 -36.45 19.50 15.34
C PRO A 289 -36.40 20.46 16.53
N GLU A 290 -36.15 19.90 17.72
CA GLU A 290 -35.88 20.66 18.94
C GLU A 290 -34.41 20.51 19.32
N ALA A 291 -33.72 21.63 19.60
CA ALA A 291 -32.29 21.59 19.92
C ALA A 291 -31.97 20.73 21.15
N MET A 292 -32.88 20.70 22.12
CA MET A 292 -32.81 19.91 23.36
C MET A 292 -34.16 19.25 23.60
N GLN A 293 -34.24 17.93 23.43
CA GLN A 293 -35.44 17.17 23.77
C GLN A 293 -35.58 17.01 25.30
N LYS A 294 -36.81 17.08 25.80
CA LYS A 294 -37.14 16.82 27.21
C LYS A 294 -37.76 15.42 27.34
N GLY A 295 -37.26 14.61 28.28
CA GLY A 295 -37.79 13.27 28.54
C GLY A 295 -36.98 12.16 27.85
N GLU A 296 -37.67 11.12 27.40
CA GLU A 296 -37.05 10.00 26.67
C GLU A 296 -36.50 10.49 25.33
N LEU A 297 -35.22 10.21 25.08
CA LEU A 297 -34.55 10.59 23.84
C LEU A 297 -35.04 9.68 22.71
N ARG A 298 -35.79 10.25 21.78
CA ARG A 298 -36.26 9.56 20.57
C ARG A 298 -35.98 10.39 19.34
N PHE A 299 -35.22 9.83 18.42
CA PHE A 299 -34.67 10.57 17.28
C PHE A 299 -35.16 10.03 15.94
N CYS A 300 -35.42 10.95 15.03
CA CYS A 300 -35.61 10.69 13.62
C CYS A 300 -35.04 11.86 12.82
N SER A 301 -34.81 11.61 11.55
CA SER A 301 -34.51 12.65 10.56
C SER A 301 -35.70 12.87 9.64
N ALA A 302 -35.97 14.13 9.29
CA ALA A 302 -36.92 14.42 8.21
C ALA A 302 -36.36 13.85 6.91
N THR A 303 -37.20 13.23 6.08
CA THR A 303 -36.76 12.55 4.84
C THR A 303 -35.98 13.47 3.90
N LYS A 304 -36.29 14.77 3.85
CA LYS A 304 -35.55 15.77 3.06
C LYS A 304 -34.07 15.90 3.43
N TYR A 305 -33.67 15.49 4.64
CA TYR A 305 -32.27 15.55 5.07
C TYR A 305 -31.37 14.55 4.35
N ILE A 306 -31.93 13.57 3.64
CA ILE A 306 -31.18 12.65 2.78
C ILE A 306 -30.39 13.40 1.69
N GLU A 307 -30.83 14.60 1.29
CA GLU A 307 -30.15 15.47 0.33
C GLU A 307 -28.71 15.78 0.76
N LEU A 308 -28.43 15.85 2.07
CA LEU A 308 -27.06 16.01 2.57
C LEU A 308 -26.18 14.81 2.22
N LEU A 309 -26.71 13.60 2.35
CA LEU A 309 -25.98 12.33 2.11
C LEU A 309 -25.69 12.19 0.61
N GLU A 310 -26.65 12.60 -0.24
CA GLU A 310 -26.46 12.67 -1.69
C GLU A 310 -25.40 13.72 -2.05
N PHE A 311 -25.45 14.89 -1.42
CA PHE A 311 -24.51 15.98 -1.71
C PHE A 311 -23.06 15.65 -1.32
N ILE A 312 -22.84 14.88 -0.25
CA ILE A 312 -21.49 14.43 0.14
C ILE A 312 -21.05 13.15 -0.58
N ASP A 313 -21.84 12.67 -1.54
CA ASP A 313 -21.58 11.47 -2.34
C ASP A 313 -21.35 10.23 -1.48
N ALA A 314 -22.31 9.94 -0.58
CA ALA A 314 -22.24 8.77 0.27
C ALA A 314 -22.29 7.47 -0.57
N ASP A 315 -21.31 6.59 -0.36
CA ASP A 315 -21.19 5.32 -1.07
C ASP A 315 -21.71 4.14 -0.24
N ILE A 316 -21.66 4.24 1.09
CA ILE A 316 -22.01 3.15 1.99
C ILE A 316 -22.54 3.66 3.32
N ILE A 317 -23.60 3.00 3.83
CA ILE A 317 -24.27 3.40 5.06
C ILE A 317 -24.14 2.33 6.15
N GLU A 318 -23.55 2.69 7.28
CA GLU A 318 -23.56 1.88 8.50
C GLU A 318 -24.82 2.17 9.33
N LEU A 319 -25.44 1.12 9.87
CA LEU A 319 -26.71 1.15 10.60
C LEU A 319 -26.62 0.55 12.01
N THR A 320 -25.43 0.63 12.63
CA THR A 320 -25.15 0.08 13.98
C THR A 320 -25.69 0.94 15.12
N GLY A 321 -26.32 2.08 14.82
CA GLY A 321 -26.81 3.03 15.82
C GLY A 321 -27.86 2.45 16.77
N ASN A 322 -27.81 2.84 18.04
CA ASN A 322 -28.80 2.43 19.06
C ASN A 322 -30.15 3.13 18.96
N HIS A 323 -30.28 4.11 18.07
CA HIS A 323 -31.51 4.87 17.87
C HIS A 323 -32.19 4.54 16.53
N PHE A 324 -31.74 3.51 15.81
CA PHE A 324 -32.21 3.21 14.45
C PHE A 324 -33.70 2.79 14.36
N GLN A 325 -34.28 2.43 15.50
CA GLN A 325 -35.65 1.91 15.66
C GLN A 325 -36.52 2.79 16.58
N ASP A 326 -36.07 4.01 16.91
CA ASP A 326 -36.77 4.93 17.82
C ASP A 326 -38.20 5.29 17.40
N TYR A 327 -38.45 5.30 16.08
CA TYR A 327 -39.77 5.55 15.49
C TYR A 327 -40.42 4.29 14.91
N GLY A 328 -39.94 3.11 15.33
CA GLY A 328 -40.53 1.82 15.03
C GLY A 328 -40.21 1.29 13.63
N SER A 329 -40.61 0.04 13.39
CA SER A 329 -40.22 -0.74 12.21
C SER A 329 -40.57 -0.08 10.89
N GLN A 330 -41.69 0.65 10.79
CA GLN A 330 -42.04 1.32 9.54
C GLN A 330 -41.02 2.39 9.17
N ALA A 331 -40.53 3.19 10.13
CA ALA A 331 -39.53 4.21 9.87
C ALA A 331 -38.19 3.58 9.46
N THR A 332 -37.80 2.49 10.11
CA THR A 332 -36.58 1.74 9.77
C THR A 332 -36.66 1.11 8.37
N LEU A 333 -37.80 0.49 8.02
CA LEU A 333 -38.01 -0.08 6.68
C LEU A 333 -38.03 0.99 5.59
N ASP A 334 -38.73 2.12 5.84
CA ASP A 334 -38.77 3.25 4.91
C ASP A 334 -37.35 3.82 4.70
N THR A 335 -36.53 3.88 5.76
CA THR A 335 -35.13 4.31 5.67
C THR A 335 -34.30 3.38 4.80
N ILE A 336 -34.39 2.06 5.02
CA ILE A 336 -33.66 1.08 4.21
C ILE A 336 -34.12 1.13 2.74
N ALA A 337 -35.42 1.34 2.49
CA ALA A 337 -35.94 1.53 1.14
C ALA A 337 -35.31 2.76 0.46
N MET A 338 -35.17 3.88 1.18
CA MET A 338 -34.49 5.08 0.65
C MET A 338 -33.04 4.82 0.21
N TYR A 339 -32.31 3.95 0.91
CA TYR A 339 -30.95 3.56 0.51
C TYR A 339 -30.95 2.63 -0.71
N LYS A 340 -31.86 1.64 -0.73
CA LYS A 340 -32.02 0.73 -1.88
C LYS A 340 -32.38 1.47 -3.16
N ASP A 341 -33.26 2.46 -3.08
CA ASP A 341 -33.65 3.31 -4.21
C ASP A 341 -32.48 4.11 -4.81
N ARG A 342 -31.44 4.37 -4.00
CA ARG A 342 -30.21 5.07 -4.40
C ARG A 342 -29.08 4.12 -4.81
N GLY A 343 -29.28 2.81 -4.64
CA GLY A 343 -28.23 1.82 -4.84
C GLY A 343 -27.14 1.87 -3.76
N TRP A 344 -27.40 2.49 -2.61
CA TRP A 344 -26.43 2.56 -1.52
C TRP A 344 -26.40 1.24 -0.74
N PRO A 345 -25.28 0.50 -0.76
CA PRO A 345 -25.10 -0.63 0.15
C PRO A 345 -25.15 -0.16 1.61
N TYR A 346 -25.65 -1.03 2.48
CA TYR A 346 -25.69 -0.80 3.91
C TYR A 346 -25.24 -2.03 4.69
N TYR A 347 -24.80 -1.83 5.94
CA TYR A 347 -24.41 -2.92 6.83
C TYR A 347 -24.68 -2.58 8.31
N GLY A 348 -24.61 -3.60 9.17
CA GLY A 348 -24.76 -3.44 10.62
C GLY A 348 -26.17 -3.13 11.10
N GLY A 349 -27.15 -3.24 10.21
CA GLY A 349 -28.58 -3.12 10.43
C GLY A 349 -29.33 -3.59 9.19
N GLY A 350 -30.60 -3.95 9.31
CA GLY A 350 -31.32 -4.59 8.22
C GLY A 350 -32.82 -4.68 8.43
N ILE A 351 -33.51 -5.25 7.43
CA ILE A 351 -34.97 -5.43 7.46
C ILE A 351 -35.41 -6.51 8.46
N ASP A 352 -34.49 -7.41 8.82
CA ASP A 352 -34.59 -8.47 9.81
C ASP A 352 -33.16 -8.82 10.30
N LEU A 353 -33.06 -9.79 11.21
CA LEU A 353 -31.78 -10.22 11.78
C LEU A 353 -30.82 -10.76 10.70
N ALA A 354 -31.30 -11.60 9.78
CA ALA A 354 -30.47 -12.21 8.75
C ALA A 354 -29.89 -11.18 7.78
N ASP A 355 -30.67 -10.16 7.42
CA ASP A 355 -30.20 -9.05 6.61
C ASP A 355 -29.23 -8.14 7.37
N SER A 356 -29.49 -7.88 8.66
CA SER A 356 -28.63 -7.02 9.48
C SER A 356 -27.21 -7.53 9.66
N MET A 357 -27.03 -8.85 9.58
CA MET A 357 -25.75 -9.54 9.74
C MET A 357 -24.99 -9.72 8.41
N LYS A 358 -25.48 -9.19 7.29
CA LYS A 358 -24.73 -9.25 6.03
C LYS A 358 -23.64 -8.18 5.98
N PRO A 359 -22.44 -8.51 5.47
CA PRO A 359 -21.47 -7.50 5.13
C PRO A 359 -21.92 -6.69 3.92
N ALA A 360 -21.50 -5.44 3.84
CA ALA A 360 -21.46 -4.72 2.57
C ALA A 360 -20.07 -4.92 1.94
N LEU A 361 -20.05 -5.35 0.68
CA LEU A 361 -18.82 -5.65 -0.06
C LEU A 361 -18.61 -4.60 -1.15
N LEU A 362 -17.41 -4.04 -1.23
CA LEU A 362 -17.01 -3.07 -2.24
C LEU A 362 -15.65 -3.43 -2.83
N GLU A 363 -15.45 -3.11 -4.10
CA GLU A 363 -14.15 -3.22 -4.77
C GLU A 363 -13.82 -1.91 -5.47
N HIS A 364 -12.60 -1.39 -5.26
CA HIS A 364 -12.11 -0.19 -5.92
C HIS A 364 -10.60 -0.30 -6.15
N ASN A 365 -10.14 -0.02 -7.38
CA ASN A 365 -8.71 -0.06 -7.73
C ASN A 365 -8.02 -1.40 -7.39
N GLY A 366 -8.77 -2.51 -7.50
CA GLY A 366 -8.33 -3.86 -7.14
C GLY A 366 -8.26 -4.15 -5.64
N ASN A 367 -8.59 -3.16 -4.79
CA ASN A 367 -8.73 -3.33 -3.35
C ASN A 367 -10.15 -3.82 -3.03
N ARG A 368 -10.25 -4.85 -2.18
CA ARG A 368 -11.53 -5.43 -1.75
C ARG A 368 -11.81 -5.04 -0.31
N PHE A 369 -13.00 -4.54 -0.05
CA PHE A 369 -13.46 -4.09 1.26
C PHE A 369 -14.66 -4.92 1.69
N ALA A 370 -14.66 -5.29 2.97
CA ALA A 370 -15.82 -5.88 3.65
C ALA A 370 -16.15 -5.00 4.86
N PHE A 371 -17.36 -4.43 4.84
CA PHE A 371 -17.86 -3.59 5.92
C PHE A 371 -18.85 -4.39 6.76
N ILE A 372 -18.56 -4.46 8.05
CA ILE A 372 -19.24 -5.29 9.04
C ILE A 372 -19.38 -4.49 10.31
N GLY A 373 -20.49 -4.68 11.02
CA GLY A 373 -20.78 -3.89 12.20
C GLY A 373 -21.92 -4.51 13.01
N CYS A 374 -21.92 -4.25 14.30
CA CYS A 374 -23.01 -4.61 15.18
C CYS A 374 -23.15 -3.56 16.29
N ASN A 375 -24.30 -3.56 16.94
CA ASN A 375 -24.65 -2.71 18.04
C ASN A 375 -24.50 -3.49 19.37
N PRO A 376 -23.48 -3.18 20.20
CA PRO A 376 -23.32 -3.81 21.50
C PRO A 376 -24.14 -3.15 22.61
N VAL A 377 -24.64 -1.93 22.36
CA VAL A 377 -25.25 -1.07 23.38
C VAL A 377 -26.71 -1.45 23.65
N GLY A 378 -27.44 -1.92 22.64
CA GLY A 378 -28.90 -1.98 22.72
C GLY A 378 -29.48 -0.58 22.56
N PRO A 379 -30.67 -0.26 23.10
CA PRO A 379 -31.57 -1.14 23.85
C PRO A 379 -32.18 -2.26 22.99
N GLU A 380 -32.80 -3.26 23.61
CA GLU A 380 -33.32 -4.44 22.92
C GLU A 380 -34.37 -4.13 21.83
N PHE A 381 -35.10 -3.01 21.94
CA PHE A 381 -36.02 -2.58 20.89
C PHE A 381 -35.28 -2.09 19.63
N ALA A 382 -34.04 -1.62 19.77
CA ALA A 382 -33.23 -1.09 18.69
C ALA A 382 -32.67 -2.19 17.77
N TRP A 383 -32.52 -3.40 18.31
CA TRP A 383 -31.95 -4.53 17.61
C TRP A 383 -32.92 -5.19 16.64
N ALA A 384 -32.37 -5.65 15.52
CA ALA A 384 -33.03 -6.54 14.58
C ALA A 384 -33.35 -7.88 15.25
N ARG A 385 -34.46 -8.48 14.81
CA ARG A 385 -34.90 -9.84 15.15
C ARG A 385 -35.30 -10.57 13.88
N GLU A 386 -35.59 -11.86 14.00
CA GLU A 386 -36.08 -12.67 12.87
C GLU A 386 -37.30 -12.03 12.16
N ASP A 387 -38.14 -11.32 12.91
CA ASP A 387 -39.40 -10.73 12.43
C ASP A 387 -39.43 -9.19 12.49
N ARG A 388 -38.29 -8.54 12.77
CA ARG A 388 -38.24 -7.09 13.02
C ARG A 388 -36.95 -6.45 12.51
N PRO A 389 -37.02 -5.29 11.83
CA PRO A 389 -35.82 -4.58 11.40
C PRO A 389 -35.06 -3.98 12.59
N GLY A 390 -33.85 -3.48 12.36
CA GLY A 390 -33.07 -2.78 13.38
C GLY A 390 -31.57 -2.94 13.17
N ALA A 391 -30.79 -2.49 14.15
CA ALA A 391 -29.34 -2.67 14.16
C ALA A 391 -28.99 -4.13 14.46
N ALA A 392 -27.92 -4.65 13.86
CA ALA A 392 -27.46 -6.01 14.16
C ALA A 392 -27.01 -6.11 15.62
N PRO A 393 -27.55 -7.00 16.46
CA PRO A 393 -27.06 -7.17 17.82
C PRO A 393 -25.66 -7.81 17.82
N CYS A 394 -24.77 -7.38 18.71
CA CYS A 394 -23.52 -8.11 18.97
C CYS A 394 -23.80 -9.37 19.83
N ILE A 395 -24.42 -10.40 19.25
CA ILE A 395 -24.91 -11.58 19.99
C ILE A 395 -23.74 -12.31 20.67
N GLY A 396 -23.74 -12.32 22.02
CA GLY A 396 -22.84 -13.15 22.82
C GLY A 396 -21.33 -12.88 22.67
N TYR A 397 -20.94 -11.73 22.09
CA TYR A 397 -19.57 -11.47 21.60
C TYR A 397 -19.07 -12.54 20.60
N ASN A 398 -19.99 -13.28 19.98
CA ASN A 398 -19.67 -14.18 18.89
C ASN A 398 -19.61 -13.33 17.61
N TYR A 399 -18.39 -13.20 17.10
CA TYR A 399 -18.07 -12.51 15.85
C TYR A 399 -17.77 -13.50 14.72
N ASP A 400 -18.14 -14.78 14.86
CA ASP A 400 -17.82 -15.81 13.87
C ASP A 400 -18.50 -15.50 12.52
N TRP A 401 -19.73 -14.98 12.57
CA TRP A 401 -20.45 -14.50 11.38
C TRP A 401 -19.79 -13.29 10.69
N MET A 402 -18.89 -12.59 11.38
CA MET A 402 -18.12 -11.47 10.84
C MET A 402 -16.83 -11.93 10.14
N ILE A 403 -16.45 -13.20 10.29
CA ILE A 403 -15.22 -13.80 9.76
C ILE A 403 -15.52 -14.77 8.60
N ASP A 404 -16.70 -15.38 8.58
CA ASP A 404 -17.24 -16.21 7.48
C ASP A 404 -17.75 -15.36 6.30
#